data_AF-A0A932DCJ9-F1
#
_entry.id   AF-A0A932DCJ9-F1
#
_cell.length_a   1.000
_cell.length_b   1.000
_cell.length_c   1.000
_cell.angle_alpha   90.00
_cell.angle_beta   90.00
_cell.angle_gamma   90.00
#
_symmetry.space_group_name_H-M   'P 1'
#
loop_
_entity.id
_entity.type
_entity.pdbx_description
1 polymer ?
#
loop_
_entity_poly.entity_id
_entity_poly.type
_entity_poly.pdbx_seq_one_letter_code
_entity_poly.pdbx_strand_id
1 'polypeptide(L)'
;MRLFLDTSVLLSASGSSSGASSEIFRLAPVNGWILLATPYVVEEVLRNLPELSLTASTNWVRLRRDLLVLDDVLTLDRPAVFPVAKDRPILFSALAWADVLLTHDRADFTGLLGGQFYGLPILTPGSFLDRERAAGRLRTT
;
A
#
# COMPACT_ATOMS: atom_id res chain seq x y z
N MET A 1 -3.89 1.77 -13.14
CA MET A 1 -3.28 0.70 -12.33
C MET A 1 -3.76 0.85 -10.89
N ARG A 2 -4.09 -0.25 -10.23
CA ARG A 2 -4.59 -0.29 -8.85
C ARG A 2 -3.45 -0.64 -7.90
N LEU A 3 -3.19 0.24 -6.95
CA LEU A 3 -2.12 0.11 -5.96
C LEU A 3 -2.75 -0.12 -4.59
N PHE A 4 -2.57 -1.30 -4.01
CA PHE A 4 -2.95 -1.54 -2.62
C PHE A 4 -1.90 -0.95 -1.70
N LEU A 5 -2.30 -0.07 -0.79
CA LEU A 5 -1.42 0.56 0.18
C LEU A 5 -1.59 -0.13 1.53
N ASP A 6 -0.53 -0.74 2.01
CA ASP A 6 -0.45 -1.28 3.36
C ASP A 6 -0.45 -0.16 4.42
N THR A 7 -0.81 -0.51 5.67
CA THR A 7 -0.79 0.36 6.86
C THR A 7 0.53 1.11 6.97
N SER A 8 1.65 0.41 6.79
CA SER A 8 2.99 0.99 6.88
C SER A 8 3.24 2.13 5.88
N VAL A 9 2.70 2.02 4.66
CA VAL A 9 2.80 3.05 3.61
C VAL A 9 1.93 4.24 3.94
N LEU A 10 0.71 4.02 4.42
CA LEU A 10 -0.21 5.07 4.80
C LEU A 10 0.28 5.88 6.02
N LEU A 11 0.83 5.20 7.03
CA LEU A 11 1.46 5.86 8.18
C LEU A 11 2.68 6.69 7.75
N SER A 12 3.52 6.14 6.87
CA SER A 12 4.67 6.85 6.31
C SER A 12 4.26 8.11 5.52
N ALA A 13 3.23 8.01 4.66
CA ALA A 13 2.69 9.15 3.92
C ALA A 13 2.03 10.19 4.84
N SER A 14 1.41 9.75 5.93
CA SER A 14 0.79 10.65 6.91
C SER A 14 1.86 11.40 7.72
N GLY A 15 2.92 10.70 8.14
CA GLY A 15 3.99 11.26 8.96
C GLY A 15 4.99 12.16 8.23
N SER A 16 5.10 12.06 6.90
CA SER A 16 6.06 12.85 6.11
C SER A 16 5.47 13.27 4.76
N SER A 17 5.83 14.47 4.29
CA SER A 17 5.43 15.00 2.97
C SER A 17 6.49 14.82 1.87
N SER A 18 7.70 14.36 2.22
CA SER A 18 8.85 14.28 1.30
C SER A 18 9.27 12.85 0.94
N GLY A 19 8.56 11.84 1.44
CA GLY A 19 8.88 10.44 1.24
C GLY A 19 8.27 9.85 -0.03
N ALA A 20 8.76 8.68 -0.44
CA ALA A 20 8.22 7.93 -1.58
C ALA A 20 6.73 7.60 -1.40
N SER A 21 6.27 7.31 -0.17
CA SER A 21 4.85 7.10 0.10
C SER A 21 4.01 8.33 -0.24
N SER A 22 4.45 9.53 0.16
CA SER A 22 3.79 10.80 -0.15
C SER A 22 3.81 11.09 -1.65
N GLU A 23 4.89 10.71 -2.32
CA GLU A 23 5.04 10.84 -3.76
C GLU A 23 4.07 9.95 -4.54
N ILE A 24 3.73 8.75 -4.04
CA ILE A 24 2.67 7.91 -4.62
C ILE A 24 1.35 8.68 -4.71
N PHE A 25 0.95 9.36 -3.62
CA PHE A 25 -0.27 10.17 -3.61
C PHE A 25 -0.19 11.34 -4.58
N ARG A 26 0.94 12.06 -4.59
CA ARG A 26 1.15 13.20 -5.49
C ARG A 26 1.06 12.79 -6.96
N LEU A 27 1.61 11.64 -7.31
CA LEU A 27 1.71 11.16 -8.69
C LEU A 27 0.51 10.32 -9.14
N ALA A 28 -0.35 9.87 -8.23
CA ALA A 28 -1.49 9.02 -8.57
C ALA A 28 -2.43 9.66 -9.60
N PRO A 29 -2.85 10.94 -9.49
CA PRO A 29 -3.74 11.55 -10.47
C PRO A 29 -3.13 11.62 -11.88
N VAL A 30 -1.87 12.06 -11.99
CA VAL A 30 -1.21 12.26 -13.30
C VAL A 30 -0.85 10.94 -13.99
N ASN A 31 -0.71 9.85 -13.22
CA ASN A 31 -0.46 8.51 -13.74
C ASN A 31 -1.72 7.64 -13.85
N GLY A 32 -2.89 8.15 -13.46
CA GLY A 32 -4.14 7.37 -13.42
C GLY A 32 -4.04 6.14 -12.51
N TRP A 33 -3.32 6.26 -11.40
CA TRP A 33 -3.26 5.22 -10.37
C TRP A 33 -4.46 5.36 -9.44
N ILE A 34 -5.05 4.23 -9.09
CA ILE A 34 -6.13 4.14 -8.10
C ILE A 34 -5.50 3.59 -6.82
N LEU A 35 -5.57 4.38 -5.75
CA LEU A 35 -5.02 3.99 -4.45
C LEU A 35 -6.09 3.25 -3.66
N LEU A 36 -5.77 2.03 -3.27
CA LEU A 36 -6.68 1.12 -2.57
C LEU A 36 -6.22 0.87 -1.15
N ALA A 37 -7.18 0.68 -0.26
CA ALA A 37 -6.99 0.10 1.07
C ALA A 37 -8.27 -0.63 1.47
N THR A 38 -8.25 -1.33 2.61
CA THR A 38 -9.45 -1.95 3.19
C THR A 38 -9.80 -1.32 4.55
N PRO A 39 -11.01 -1.60 5.10
CA PRO A 39 -11.36 -1.20 6.46
C PRO A 39 -10.31 -1.64 7.49
N TYR A 40 -9.80 -2.89 7.42
CA TYR A 40 -8.72 -3.36 8.29
C TYR A 40 -7.49 -2.45 8.28
N VAL A 41 -6.99 -2.11 7.08
CA VAL A 41 -5.83 -1.21 6.94
C VAL A 41 -6.13 0.17 7.51
N VAL A 42 -7.34 0.71 7.26
CA VAL A 42 -7.76 2.01 7.78
C VAL A 42 -7.80 2.00 9.32
N GLU A 43 -8.33 0.95 9.93
CA GLU A 43 -8.37 0.79 11.39
C GLU A 43 -6.97 0.72 12.00
N GLU A 44 -6.07 -0.04 11.38
CA GLU A 44 -4.68 -0.12 11.81
C GLU A 44 -3.96 1.24 11.68
N VAL A 45 -4.22 2.00 10.61
CA VAL A 45 -3.69 3.38 10.50
C VAL A 45 -4.21 4.22 11.64
N LEU A 46 -5.52 4.24 11.89
CA LEU A 46 -6.14 5.06 12.95
C LEU A 46 -5.63 4.68 14.34
N ARG A 47 -5.34 3.40 14.58
CA ARG A 47 -4.78 2.91 15.85
C ARG A 47 -3.36 3.42 16.09
N ASN A 48 -2.52 3.43 15.05
CA ASN A 48 -1.10 3.77 15.15
C ASN A 48 -0.82 5.27 14.92
N LEU A 49 -1.77 6.02 14.33
CA LEU A 49 -1.63 7.45 14.05
C LEU A 49 -1.25 8.32 15.26
N PRO A 50 -1.76 8.07 16.49
CA PRO A 50 -1.40 8.86 17.67
C PRO A 50 0.08 8.77 18.07
N GLU A 51 0.80 7.74 17.62
CA GLU A 51 2.24 7.58 17.88
C GLU A 51 3.10 8.47 16.96
N LEU A 52 2.50 9.06 15.93
CA LEU A 52 3.16 9.98 15.00
C LEU A 52 3.03 11.45 15.45
N SER A 53 3.59 12.36 14.65
CA SER A 53 3.47 13.79 14.89
C SER A 53 2.01 14.27 14.82
N LEU A 54 1.70 15.39 15.51
CA LEU A 54 0.37 15.99 15.48
C LEU A 54 -0.11 16.33 14.06
N THR A 55 0.82 16.65 13.15
CA THR A 55 0.52 16.94 11.75
C THR A 55 0.12 15.69 10.95
N ALA A 56 0.48 14.49 11.42
CA ALA A 56 0.14 13.24 10.76
C ALA A 56 -1.36 13.00 10.70
N SER A 57 -2.11 13.35 11.75
CA SER A 57 -3.56 13.25 11.78
C SER A 57 -4.22 14.14 10.72
N THR A 58 -3.76 15.38 10.58
CA THR A 58 -4.26 16.30 9.55
C THR A 58 -3.93 15.80 8.14
N ASN A 59 -2.71 15.28 7.94
CA ASN A 59 -2.30 14.70 6.67
C ASN A 59 -3.15 13.48 6.31
N TRP A 60 -3.40 12.59 7.28
CA TRP A 60 -4.24 11.41 7.09
C TRP A 60 -5.65 11.77 6.61
N VAL A 61 -6.31 12.78 7.21
CA VAL A 61 -7.64 13.22 6.76
C VAL A 61 -7.64 13.62 5.28
N ARG A 62 -6.55 14.22 4.79
CA ARG A 62 -6.41 14.56 3.37
C ARG A 62 -6.19 13.30 2.53
N LEU A 63 -5.19 12.50 2.87
CA LEU A 63 -4.80 11.29 2.12
C LEU A 63 -5.94 10.28 2.03
N ARG A 64 -6.73 10.13 3.11
CA ARG A 64 -7.85 9.19 3.17
C ARG A 64 -8.92 9.45 2.11
N ARG A 65 -9.07 10.70 1.65
CA ARG A 65 -10.02 11.08 0.59
C ARG A 65 -9.60 10.60 -0.79
N ASP A 66 -8.30 10.37 -0.97
CA ASP A 66 -7.72 9.88 -2.23
C ASP A 66 -7.73 8.34 -2.31
N LEU A 67 -8.17 7.66 -1.23
CA LEU A 67 -8.26 6.21 -1.17
C LEU A 67 -9.66 5.73 -1.57
N LEU A 68 -9.70 4.79 -2.53
CA LEU A 68 -10.84 3.92 -2.73
C LEU A 68 -10.73 2.76 -1.73
N VAL A 69 -11.67 2.69 -0.78
CA VAL A 69 -11.69 1.62 0.21
C VAL A 69 -12.67 0.53 -0.21
N LEU A 70 -12.14 -0.69 -0.28
CA LEU A 70 -12.86 -1.90 -0.69
C LEU A 70 -12.91 -2.88 0.47
N ASP A 71 -13.88 -3.79 0.44
CA ASP A 71 -14.08 -4.76 1.51
C ASP A 71 -12.87 -5.67 1.72
N ASP A 72 -12.66 -6.05 2.98
CA ASP A 72 -11.66 -7.04 3.37
C ASP A 72 -11.97 -8.41 2.74
N VAL A 73 -10.95 -9.02 2.15
CA VAL A 73 -11.03 -10.39 1.63
C VAL A 73 -10.26 -11.30 2.58
N LEU A 74 -10.98 -12.26 3.17
CA LEU A 74 -10.42 -13.16 4.20
C LEU A 74 -10.14 -14.58 3.69
N THR A 75 -10.62 -14.92 2.50
CA THR A 75 -10.44 -16.24 1.88
C THR A 75 -10.13 -16.12 0.39
N LEU A 76 -9.40 -17.10 -0.13
CA LEU A 76 -9.14 -17.27 -1.56
C LEU A 76 -9.59 -18.67 -1.96
N ASP A 77 -10.14 -18.82 -3.16
CA ASP A 77 -10.48 -20.13 -3.74
C ASP A 77 -9.22 -20.82 -4.32
N ARG A 78 -8.12 -20.76 -3.57
CA ARG A 78 -6.80 -21.36 -3.88
C ARG A 78 -6.15 -21.80 -2.57
N PRO A 79 -5.41 -22.93 -2.54
CA PRO A 79 -4.71 -23.37 -1.34
C PRO A 79 -3.71 -22.30 -0.88
N ALA A 80 -3.93 -21.73 0.31
CA ALA A 80 -2.96 -20.84 0.94
C ALA A 80 -1.88 -21.70 1.65
N VAL A 81 -0.86 -22.15 0.93
CA VAL A 81 0.28 -22.85 1.53
C VAL A 81 1.33 -21.81 1.96
N PHE A 82 1.11 -21.15 3.10
CA PHE A 82 2.06 -20.16 3.63
C PHE A 82 2.20 -20.26 5.16
N PRO A 83 3.38 -19.91 5.70
CA PRO A 83 3.55 -19.75 7.15
C PRO A 83 2.56 -18.71 7.67
N VAL A 84 2.00 -18.98 8.85
CA VAL A 84 1.04 -18.11 9.52
C VAL A 84 1.75 -16.81 9.93
N ALA A 85 1.79 -15.83 9.04
CA ALA A 85 2.11 -14.44 9.38
C ALA A 85 0.81 -13.62 9.54
N LYS A 86 0.90 -12.54 10.31
CA LYS A 86 -0.23 -11.74 10.80
C LYS A 86 -1.01 -11.02 9.67
N ASP A 87 -0.43 -10.82 8.49
CA ASP A 87 -0.98 -9.94 7.45
C ASP A 87 -1.79 -10.63 6.34
N ARG A 88 -2.40 -11.78 6.65
CA ARG A 88 -3.27 -12.51 5.69
C ARG A 88 -4.40 -11.65 5.10
N PRO A 89 -5.13 -10.82 5.87
CA PRO A 89 -6.19 -9.97 5.32
C PRO A 89 -5.67 -8.97 4.27
N ILE A 90 -4.49 -8.38 4.50
CA ILE A 90 -3.86 -7.44 3.56
C ILE A 90 -3.47 -8.15 2.27
N LEU A 91 -2.78 -9.29 2.37
CA LEU A 91 -2.36 -10.07 1.20
C LEU A 91 -3.54 -10.53 0.35
N PHE A 92 -4.60 -11.05 0.97
CA PHE A 92 -5.76 -11.56 0.25
C PHE A 92 -6.57 -10.43 -0.39
N SER A 93 -6.75 -9.32 0.32
CA SER A 93 -7.43 -8.14 -0.23
C SER A 93 -6.63 -7.52 -1.36
N ALA A 94 -5.31 -7.42 -1.24
CA ALA A 94 -4.45 -6.93 -2.31
C ALA A 94 -4.49 -7.86 -3.53
N LEU A 95 -4.47 -9.18 -3.33
CA LEU A 95 -4.56 -10.14 -4.43
C LEU A 95 -5.92 -10.10 -5.14
N ALA A 96 -7.00 -9.82 -4.41
CA ALA A 96 -8.34 -9.71 -4.98
C ALA A 96 -8.55 -8.42 -5.79
N TRP A 97 -7.98 -7.30 -5.33
CA TRP A 97 -8.36 -5.97 -5.80
C TRP A 97 -7.29 -5.18 -6.53
N ALA A 98 -6.01 -5.54 -6.41
CA ALA A 98 -4.91 -4.70 -6.86
C ALA A 98 -3.98 -5.35 -7.88
N ASP A 99 -3.30 -4.49 -8.62
CA ASP A 99 -2.25 -4.88 -9.57
C ASP A 99 -0.88 -4.95 -8.86
N VAL A 100 -0.71 -4.21 -7.76
CA VAL A 100 0.54 -4.13 -6.96
C VAL A 100 0.18 -3.88 -5.49
N LEU A 101 0.87 -4.57 -4.58
CA LEU A 101 0.88 -4.25 -3.15
C LEU A 101 2.11 -3.41 -2.80
N LEU A 102 1.89 -2.27 -2.16
CA LEU A 102 2.94 -1.41 -1.62
C LEU A 102 3.01 -1.56 -0.10
N THR A 103 4.18 -1.92 0.42
CA THR A 103 4.45 -2.07 1.87
C THR A 103 5.89 -1.65 2.21
N HIS A 104 6.10 -1.15 3.43
CA HIS A 104 7.43 -1.01 4.03
C HIS A 104 7.78 -2.19 4.94
N ASP A 105 6.82 -3.04 5.28
CA ASP A 105 7.04 -4.16 6.19
C ASP A 105 7.83 -5.27 5.49
N ARG A 106 9.09 -5.41 5.90
CA ARG A 106 9.99 -6.44 5.40
C ARG A 106 9.92 -7.72 6.23
N ALA A 107 9.45 -7.63 7.47
CA ALA A 107 9.46 -8.71 8.44
C ALA A 107 8.27 -9.64 8.21
N ASP A 108 7.08 -9.08 8.03
CA ASP A 108 5.86 -9.88 7.81
C ASP A 108 5.74 -10.40 6.36
N PHE A 109 6.42 -9.74 5.41
CA PHE A 109 6.53 -10.17 4.00
C PHE A 109 7.89 -10.81 3.66
N THR A 110 8.63 -11.30 4.67
CA THR A 110 9.97 -11.86 4.48
C THR A 110 9.97 -12.94 3.40
N GLY A 111 10.73 -12.73 2.33
CA GLY A 111 10.83 -13.63 1.17
C GLY A 111 9.95 -13.27 -0.03
N LEU A 112 8.99 -12.35 0.11
CA LEU A 112 8.11 -11.89 -0.97
C LEU A 112 8.40 -10.46 -1.43
N LEU A 113 9.04 -9.62 -0.60
CA LEU A 113 9.35 -8.23 -0.95
C LEU A 113 10.35 -8.16 -2.12
N GLY A 114 10.00 -7.43 -3.17
CA GLY A 114 10.75 -7.41 -4.43
C GLY A 114 10.43 -8.61 -5.34
N GLY A 115 9.57 -9.52 -4.89
CA GLY A 115 9.07 -10.67 -5.64
C GLY A 115 7.58 -10.53 -5.97
N GLN A 116 6.92 -11.68 -6.14
CA GLN A 116 5.50 -11.77 -6.45
C GLN A 116 4.80 -12.83 -5.59
N PHE A 117 3.53 -12.59 -5.26
CA PHE A 117 2.65 -13.54 -4.58
C PHE A 117 1.47 -13.87 -5.49
N TYR A 118 1.40 -15.09 -6.03
CA TYR A 118 0.41 -15.46 -7.06
C TYR A 118 0.31 -14.46 -8.23
N GLY A 119 1.45 -13.89 -8.64
CA GLY A 119 1.54 -12.87 -9.69
C GLY A 119 1.33 -11.43 -9.20
N LEU A 120 0.90 -11.21 -7.96
CA LEU A 120 0.83 -9.87 -7.34
C LEU A 120 2.24 -9.40 -6.96
N PRO A 121 2.79 -8.35 -7.58
CA PRO A 121 4.06 -7.76 -7.17
C PRO A 121 3.93 -7.09 -5.79
N ILE A 122 4.90 -7.33 -4.92
CA ILE A 122 4.98 -6.73 -3.59
C ILE A 122 6.23 -5.87 -3.52
N LEU A 123 6.06 -4.55 -3.41
CA LEU A 123 7.14 -3.58 -3.56
C LEU A 123 7.13 -2.54 -2.45
N THR A 124 8.28 -1.91 -2.20
CA THR A 124 8.27 -0.63 -1.49
C THR A 124 7.79 0.49 -2.42
N PRO A 125 7.22 1.59 -1.90
CA PRO A 125 6.87 2.75 -2.72
C PRO A 125 8.02 3.27 -3.58
N GLY A 126 9.24 3.32 -3.03
CA GLY A 126 10.44 3.74 -3.77
C GLY A 126 10.77 2.81 -4.93
N SER A 127 10.83 1.51 -4.67
CA SER A 127 11.11 0.50 -5.71
C SER A 127 10.05 0.49 -6.81
N PHE A 128 8.78 0.72 -6.46
CA PHE A 128 7.71 0.86 -7.44
C PHE A 128 7.93 2.09 -8.34
N LEU A 129 8.22 3.26 -7.76
CA LEU A 129 8.48 4.48 -8.53
C LEU A 129 9.69 4.31 -9.46
N ASP A 130 10.76 3.69 -8.96
CA ASP A 130 11.95 3.39 -9.77
C ASP A 130 11.64 2.44 -10.91
N ARG A 131 10.81 1.41 -10.67
CA ARG A 131 10.34 0.48 -11.70
C ARG A 131 9.53 1.19 -12.78
N GLU A 132 8.58 2.04 -12.40
CA GLU A 132 7.77 2.79 -13.37
C GLU A 132 8.62 3.81 -14.16
N ARG A 133 9.64 4.40 -13.53
CA ARG A 133 10.60 5.30 -14.18
C ARG A 133 11.48 4.57 -15.17
N ALA A 134 12.08 3.45 -14.76
CA ALA A 134 12.93 2.62 -15.62
C ALA A 134 12.17 2.08 -16.83
N ALA A 135 10.87 1.84 -16.68
CA ALA A 135 10.00 1.41 -17.77
C ALA A 135 9.45 2.55 -18.65
N GLY A 136 9.82 3.81 -18.39
CA GLY A 136 9.35 4.97 -19.15
C GLY A 136 7.85 5.26 -19.00
N ARG A 137 7.20 4.74 -17.96
CA ARG A 137 5.75 4.90 -17.71
C ARG A 137 5.42 5.99 -16.70
N LEU A 138 6.39 6.39 -15.89
CA LEU A 138 6.21 7.39 -14.84
C LEU A 138 6.08 8.80 -15.43
N ARG A 139 4.90 9.39 -15.26
CA ARG A 139 4.64 10.82 -15.51
C ARG A 139 4.84 11.61 -14.22
N THR A 140 5.52 12.76 -14.32
CA THR A 140 5.85 13.60 -13.16
C THR A 140 5.10 14.93 -13.11
N THR A 141 4.44 15.30 -14.22
CA THR A 141 3.67 16.54 -14.44
C THR A 141 2.41 16.24 -15.22
#